data_AF-A0A1V4EP66-F1
#
_entry.id   AF-A0A1V4EP66-F1
#
_cell.length_a   1.000
_cell.length_b   1.000
_cell.length_c   1.000
_cell.angle_alpha   90.00
_cell.angle_beta   90.00
_cell.angle_gamma   90.00
#
_symmetry.space_group_name_H-M   'P 1'
#
loop_
_entity.id
_entity.type
_entity.pdbx_description
1 polymer ?
#
loop_
_entity_poly.entity_id
_entity_poly.type
_entity_poly.pdbx_seq_one_letter_code
_entity_poly.pdbx_strand_id
1 'polypeptide(L)'
;MEPTEVLPIVAILSIVTVEFGGHALLRFVTTDRDRLGALRERFFRAGHAHAGVLLVLSLVYLLYLPRAGFPDGLEWLCGAALLAGVLAQSGGFFLHLGIGEEGRTSYGTALTRTGALLLAAALIALAAGLIRAA
;
A
#
# COMPACT_ATOMS: atom_id res chain seq x y z
N MET A 1 10.54 -16.36 -13.93
CA MET A 1 10.87 -15.17 -13.12
C MET A 1 10.09 -15.35 -11.85
N GLU A 2 10.81 -15.44 -10.74
CA GLU A 2 10.18 -15.75 -9.47
C GLU A 2 9.45 -14.50 -8.93
N PRO A 3 8.31 -14.66 -8.24
CA PRO A 3 7.56 -13.51 -7.70
C PRO A 3 8.43 -12.68 -6.74
N THR A 4 9.33 -13.35 -6.03
CA THR A 4 10.28 -12.75 -5.10
C THR A 4 11.45 -12.03 -5.76
N GLU A 5 11.61 -12.11 -7.08
CA GLU A 5 12.56 -11.26 -7.82
C GLU A 5 11.85 -10.00 -8.33
N VAL A 6 10.64 -10.15 -8.86
CA VAL A 6 9.93 -9.08 -9.57
C VAL A 6 9.22 -8.13 -8.63
N LEU A 7 8.46 -8.66 -7.68
CA LEU A 7 7.60 -7.87 -6.80
C LEU A 7 8.41 -6.95 -5.88
N PRO A 8 9.60 -7.33 -5.36
CA PRO A 8 10.44 -6.40 -4.62
C PRO A 8 10.98 -5.27 -5.48
N ILE A 9 11.33 -5.51 -6.75
CA ILE A 9 11.77 -4.45 -7.67
C ILE A 9 10.63 -3.42 -7.83
N VAL A 10 9.40 -3.89 -8.05
CA VAL A 10 8.23 -3.01 -8.13
C VAL A 10 8.04 -2.22 -6.83
N ALA A 11 8.19 -2.86 -5.67
CA ALA A 11 8.07 -2.19 -4.38
C ALA A 11 9.15 -1.12 -4.17
N ILE A 12 10.41 -1.41 -4.50
CA ILE A 12 11.54 -0.47 -4.40
C ILE A 12 11.31 0.74 -5.31
N LEU A 13 10.95 0.51 -6.58
CA LEU A 13 10.65 1.60 -7.51
C LEU A 13 9.43 2.41 -7.04
N SER A 14 8.45 1.77 -6.43
CA SER A 14 7.29 2.45 -5.84
C SER A 14 7.69 3.33 -4.65
N ILE A 15 8.66 2.93 -3.83
CA ILE A 15 9.17 3.78 -2.73
C ILE A 15 9.74 5.10 -3.28
N VAL A 16 10.47 5.06 -4.40
CA VAL A 16 10.97 6.29 -5.05
C VAL A 16 9.81 7.22 -5.42
N THR A 17 8.68 6.68 -5.89
CA THR A 17 7.47 7.50 -6.15
C THR A 17 6.88 8.12 -4.89
N VAL A 18 6.95 7.40 -3.76
CA VAL A 18 6.49 7.88 -2.46
C VAL A 18 7.34 9.05 -1.98
N GLU A 19 8.66 9.05 -2.24
CA GLU A 19 9.56 10.17 -1.90
C GLU A 19 9.13 11.48 -2.56
N PHE A 20 8.69 11.45 -3.83
CA PHE A 20 8.11 12.63 -4.48
C PHE A 20 6.84 13.12 -3.76
N GLY A 21 6.02 12.20 -3.27
CA GLY A 21 4.87 12.54 -2.41
C GLY A 21 5.30 13.21 -1.11
N GLY A 22 6.38 12.75 -0.49
CA GLY A 22 6.96 13.37 0.71
C GLY A 22 7.48 14.78 0.43
N HIS A 23 8.13 14.99 -0.72
CA HIS A 23 8.55 16.32 -1.17
C HIS A 23 7.36 17.27 -1.38
N ALA A 24 6.27 16.80 -1.97
CA ALA A 24 5.04 17.58 -2.10
C ALA A 24 4.47 17.96 -0.72
N LEU A 25 4.48 17.02 0.22
CA LEU A 25 4.03 17.25 1.60
C LEU A 25 4.87 18.31 2.32
N LEU A 26 6.19 18.24 2.17
CA LEU A 26 7.11 19.26 2.68
C LEU A 26 6.73 20.64 2.11
N ARG A 27 6.52 20.75 0.80
CA ARG A 27 6.11 22.00 0.16
C ARG A 27 4.79 22.55 0.69
N PHE A 28 3.79 21.70 0.92
CA PHE A 28 2.51 22.15 1.50
C PHE A 28 2.68 22.72 2.90
N VAL A 29 3.58 22.17 3.72
CA VAL A 29 3.80 22.66 5.09
C VAL A 29 4.75 23.87 5.14
N THR A 30 5.69 24.00 4.19
CA THR A 30 6.71 25.07 4.22
C THR A 30 6.36 26.28 3.36
N THR A 31 5.85 26.08 2.15
CA THR A 31 5.75 27.13 1.12
C THR A 31 4.31 27.39 0.70
N ASP A 32 3.50 26.33 0.55
CA ASP A 32 2.18 26.38 -0.06
C ASP A 32 1.07 26.08 0.97
N ARG A 33 1.13 26.71 2.16
CA ARG A 33 0.29 26.36 3.34
C ARG A 33 -1.22 26.43 3.11
N ASP A 34 -1.69 27.33 2.26
CA ASP A 34 -3.13 27.49 1.98
C ASP A 34 -3.58 26.77 0.71
N ARG A 35 -2.67 26.02 0.05
CA ARG A 35 -2.95 25.39 -1.25
C ARG A 35 -3.85 24.16 -1.14
N LEU A 36 -3.78 23.44 -0.03
CA LEU A 36 -4.65 22.31 0.27
C LEU A 36 -5.48 22.65 1.49
N GLY A 37 -6.81 22.70 1.33
CA GLY A 37 -7.70 22.78 2.50
C GLY A 37 -7.45 21.61 3.47
N ALA A 38 -7.74 21.82 4.75
CA ALA A 38 -7.37 20.91 5.84
C ALA A 38 -7.77 19.44 5.62
N LEU A 39 -8.95 19.19 5.01
CA LEU A 39 -9.39 17.85 4.63
C LEU A 39 -8.40 17.18 3.67
N ARG A 40 -8.05 17.87 2.58
CA ARG A 40 -7.17 17.33 1.53
C ARG A 40 -5.77 17.07 2.09
N GLU A 41 -5.26 17.96 2.94
CA GLU A 41 -3.97 17.74 3.59
C GLU A 41 -3.99 16.47 4.46
N ARG A 42 -5.04 16.24 5.26
CA ARG A 42 -5.18 15.03 6.09
C ARG A 42 -5.21 13.75 5.25
N PHE A 43 -5.98 13.72 4.16
CA PHE A 43 -6.04 12.57 3.28
C PHE A 43 -4.73 12.33 2.53
N PHE A 44 -4.04 13.39 2.11
CA PHE A 44 -2.72 13.30 1.47
C PHE A 44 -1.69 12.70 2.44
N ARG A 45 -1.63 13.22 3.67
CA ARG A 45 -0.75 12.71 4.74
C ARG A 45 -1.03 11.23 5.04
N ALA A 46 -2.31 10.86 5.17
CA ALA A 46 -2.71 9.48 5.44
C ALA A 46 -2.32 8.53 4.29
N GLY A 47 -2.60 8.92 3.04
CA GLY A 47 -2.24 8.14 1.84
C GLY A 47 -0.73 7.95 1.71
N HIS A 48 0.05 9.02 1.89
CA HIS A 48 1.51 8.98 1.82
C HIS A 48 2.12 8.10 2.92
N ALA A 49 1.66 8.25 4.17
CA ALA A 49 2.14 7.45 5.29
C ALA A 49 1.84 5.95 5.09
N HIS A 50 0.63 5.60 4.65
CA HIS A 50 0.27 4.21 4.36
C HIS A 50 1.09 3.65 3.19
N ALA A 51 1.28 4.41 2.11
CA ALA A 51 2.08 3.95 0.97
C ALA A 51 3.51 3.55 1.40
N GLY A 52 4.19 4.41 2.17
CA GLY A 52 5.54 4.14 2.64
C GLY A 52 5.63 2.91 3.53
N VAL A 53 4.85 2.86 4.62
CA VAL A 53 4.95 1.75 5.59
C VAL A 53 4.54 0.41 4.99
N LEU A 54 3.54 0.39 4.11
CA LEU A 54 3.04 -0.85 3.51
C LEU A 54 3.93 -1.38 2.39
N LEU A 55 4.65 -0.51 1.67
CA LEU A 55 5.69 -0.94 0.73
C LEU A 55 6.87 -1.57 1.49
N VAL A 56 7.28 -1.00 2.62
CA VAL A 56 8.30 -1.62 3.48
C VAL A 56 7.82 -2.96 4.02
N LEU A 57 6.56 -3.05 4.49
CA LEU A 57 5.94 -4.32 4.86
C LEU A 57 5.96 -5.32 3.71
N SER A 58 5.72 -4.88 2.47
CA SER A 58 5.75 -5.76 1.30
C SER A 58 7.14 -6.33 1.03
N LEU A 59 8.19 -5.54 1.21
CA LEU A 59 9.56 -6.05 1.12
C LEU A 59 9.81 -7.14 2.16
N VAL A 60 9.41 -6.91 3.42
CA VAL A 60 9.52 -7.91 4.48
C VAL A 60 8.71 -9.16 4.15
N TYR A 61 7.46 -8.99 3.72
CA TYR A 61 6.57 -10.09 3.33
C TYR A 61 7.22 -10.98 2.27
N LEU A 62 7.80 -10.39 1.23
CA LEU A 62 8.42 -11.11 0.12
C LEU A 62 9.70 -11.85 0.54
N LEU A 63 10.36 -11.46 1.63
CA LEU A 63 11.47 -12.23 2.24
C LEU A 63 10.99 -13.49 2.97
N TYR A 64 9.76 -13.49 3.49
CA TYR A 64 9.17 -14.63 4.18
C TYR A 64 8.34 -15.53 3.26
N LEU A 65 7.85 -15.02 2.13
CA LEU A 65 6.97 -15.75 1.23
C LEU A 65 7.52 -17.12 0.78
N PRO A 66 8.80 -17.26 0.38
CA PRO A 66 9.36 -18.57 0.00
C PRO A 66 9.40 -19.58 1.15
N ARG A 67 9.33 -19.12 2.40
CA ARG A 67 9.36 -19.97 3.60
C ARG A 67 7.99 -20.58 3.89
N ALA A 68 6.93 -20.13 3.23
CA ALA A 68 5.57 -20.64 3.43
C ALA A 68 5.31 -21.99 2.75
N GLY A 69 6.25 -22.47 1.92
CA GLY A 69 6.14 -23.72 1.19
C GLY A 69 4.93 -23.74 0.24
N PHE A 70 4.58 -22.59 -0.32
CA PHE A 70 3.52 -22.47 -1.32
C PHE A 70 4.03 -22.90 -2.70
N PRO A 71 3.15 -23.44 -3.56
CA PRO A 71 3.51 -23.58 -4.97
C PRO A 71 3.63 -22.18 -5.60
N ASP A 72 4.46 -22.06 -6.65
CA ASP A 72 4.81 -20.79 -7.30
C ASP A 72 3.57 -19.93 -7.66
N GLY A 73 2.51 -20.57 -8.14
CA GLY A 73 1.27 -19.87 -8.50
C GLY A 73 0.57 -19.20 -7.31
N LEU A 74 0.65 -19.81 -6.12
CA LEU A 74 0.08 -19.24 -4.90
C LEU A 74 0.99 -18.15 -4.32
N GLU A 75 2.31 -18.27 -4.46
CA GLU A 75 3.23 -17.17 -4.12
C GLU A 75 2.95 -15.93 -4.97
N TRP A 76 2.80 -16.11 -6.29
CA TRP A 76 2.39 -15.03 -7.19
C TRP A 76 1.05 -14.40 -6.77
N LEU A 77 0.04 -15.24 -6.50
CA LEU A 77 -1.27 -14.75 -6.09
C LEU A 77 -1.19 -13.93 -4.80
N CYS A 78 -0.52 -14.46 -3.77
CA CYS A 78 -0.42 -13.79 -2.48
C CYS A 78 0.43 -12.52 -2.54
N GLY A 79 1.57 -12.55 -3.25
CA GLY A 79 2.42 -11.38 -3.45
C GLY A 79 1.73 -10.28 -4.26
N ALA A 80 1.02 -10.65 -5.33
CA ALA A 80 0.24 -9.70 -6.12
C ALA A 80 -0.95 -9.13 -5.34
N ALA A 81 -1.67 -9.97 -4.58
CA ALA A 81 -2.76 -9.52 -3.72
C ALA A 81 -2.28 -8.52 -2.65
N LEU A 82 -1.10 -8.77 -2.05
CA LEU A 82 -0.48 -7.85 -1.11
C LEU A 82 -0.19 -6.49 -1.77
N LEU A 83 0.55 -6.47 -2.88
CA LEU A 83 0.90 -5.21 -3.55
C LEU A 83 -0.33 -4.48 -4.09
N ALA A 84 -1.30 -5.20 -4.66
CA ALA A 84 -2.59 -4.62 -5.04
C ALA A 84 -3.30 -4.01 -3.83
N GLY A 85 -3.26 -4.67 -2.68
CA GLY A 85 -3.78 -4.15 -1.42
C GLY A 85 -3.07 -2.88 -0.94
N VAL A 86 -1.74 -2.81 -1.05
CA VAL A 86 -0.94 -1.61 -0.74
C VAL A 86 -1.36 -0.43 -1.61
N LEU A 87 -1.42 -0.65 -2.93
CA LEU A 87 -1.77 0.38 -3.91
C LEU A 87 -3.23 0.80 -3.76
N ALA A 88 -4.15 -0.13 -3.53
CA ALA A 88 -5.56 0.18 -3.31
C ALA A 88 -5.77 0.94 -1.98
N GLN A 89 -5.12 0.53 -0.89
CA GLN A 89 -5.29 1.17 0.40
C GLN A 89 -4.81 2.63 0.37
N SER A 90 -3.57 2.84 -0.07
CA SER A 90 -2.96 4.17 -0.19
C SER A 90 -3.59 5.01 -1.30
N GLY A 91 -3.79 4.42 -2.49
CA GLY A 91 -4.44 5.03 -3.64
C GLY A 91 -5.89 5.46 -3.36
N GLY A 92 -6.62 4.70 -2.54
CA GLY A 92 -7.97 5.07 -2.11
C GLY A 92 -8.02 6.38 -1.31
N PHE A 93 -7.01 6.67 -0.49
CA PHE A 93 -6.91 7.96 0.21
C PHE A 93 -6.69 9.11 -0.78
N PHE A 94 -5.80 8.93 -1.76
CA PHE A 94 -5.56 9.93 -2.82
C PHE A 94 -6.77 10.11 -3.74
N LEU A 95 -7.49 9.03 -4.04
CA LEU A 95 -8.72 9.10 -4.80
C LEU A 95 -9.78 9.88 -4.03
N HIS A 96 -9.97 9.60 -2.74
CA HIS A 96 -10.90 10.36 -1.90
C HIS A 96 -10.51 11.83 -1.80
N LEU A 97 -9.22 12.17 -1.79
CA LEU A 97 -8.76 13.55 -1.85
C LEU A 97 -9.22 14.28 -3.13
N GLY A 98 -9.24 13.57 -4.28
CA GLY A 98 -9.61 14.13 -5.57
C GLY A 98 -11.12 14.24 -5.81
N ILE A 99 -11.90 13.25 -5.37
CA ILE A 99 -13.33 13.13 -5.69
C ILE A 99 -14.26 13.08 -4.47
N GLY A 100 -13.71 13.13 -3.25
CA GLY A 100 -14.45 12.98 -2.00
C GLY A 100 -14.83 14.31 -1.34
N GLU A 101 -15.70 14.19 -0.34
CA GLU A 101 -16.22 15.30 0.46
C GLU A 101 -16.08 14.96 1.96
N GLU A 102 -15.95 15.99 2.79
CA GLU A 102 -15.79 15.82 4.23
C GLU A 102 -17.00 15.10 4.85
N GLY A 103 -16.72 14.11 5.71
CA GLY A 103 -17.76 13.34 6.41
C GLY A 103 -18.56 12.37 5.53
N ARG A 104 -18.24 12.23 4.24
CA ARG A 104 -18.96 11.34 3.31
C ARG A 104 -18.08 10.19 2.83
N THR A 105 -18.72 9.07 2.52
CA THR A 105 -18.05 7.97 1.82
C THR A 105 -17.94 8.28 0.33
N SER A 106 -16.84 7.86 -0.30
CA SER A 106 -16.66 7.86 -1.76
C SER A 106 -16.05 6.55 -2.25
N TYR A 107 -15.92 6.40 -3.57
CA TYR A 107 -15.16 5.29 -4.17
C TYR A 107 -13.73 5.17 -3.61
N GLY A 108 -13.10 6.29 -3.25
CA GLY A 108 -11.80 6.28 -2.57
C GLY A 108 -11.84 5.59 -1.21
N THR A 109 -12.84 5.88 -0.38
CA THR A 109 -12.99 5.20 0.92
C THR A 109 -13.30 3.71 0.77
N ALA A 110 -14.09 3.33 -0.25
CA ALA A 110 -14.37 1.93 -0.53
C ALA A 110 -13.08 1.22 -0.98
N LEU A 111 -12.32 1.81 -1.89
CA LEU A 111 -11.04 1.29 -2.37
C LEU A 111 -10.03 1.14 -1.23
N THR A 112 -9.96 2.12 -0.31
CA THR A 112 -9.09 2.04 0.86
C THR A 112 -9.42 0.80 1.71
N ARG A 113 -10.70 0.56 1.99
CA ARG A 113 -11.16 -0.59 2.77
C ARG A 113 -10.92 -1.91 2.05
N THR A 114 -11.19 -1.98 0.75
CA THR A 114 -10.92 -3.17 -0.07
C THR A 114 -9.42 -3.48 -0.07
N GLY A 115 -8.57 -2.47 -0.20
CA GLY A 115 -7.11 -2.63 -0.08
C GLY A 115 -6.69 -3.18 1.28
N ALA A 116 -7.29 -2.69 2.37
CA ALA A 116 -7.06 -3.20 3.72
C ALA A 116 -7.41 -4.70 3.84
N LEU A 117 -8.55 -5.11 3.26
CA LEU A 117 -9.00 -6.50 3.28
C LEU A 117 -8.07 -7.40 2.47
N LEU A 118 -7.58 -6.95 1.31
CA LEU A 118 -6.60 -7.68 0.50
C LEU A 118 -5.28 -7.87 1.25
N LEU A 119 -4.80 -6.82 1.92
CA LEU A 119 -3.61 -6.90 2.78
C LEU A 119 -3.79 -7.91 3.91
N ALA A 120 -4.92 -7.85 4.61
CA ALA A 120 -5.23 -8.80 5.67
C ALA A 120 -5.27 -10.24 5.16
N ALA A 121 -5.92 -10.48 4.01
CA ALA A 121 -5.99 -11.80 3.41
C ALA A 121 -4.60 -12.35 3.04
N ALA A 122 -3.74 -11.53 2.43
CA ALA A 122 -2.37 -11.93 2.08
C ALA A 122 -1.54 -12.24 3.33
N LEU A 123 -1.60 -11.39 4.37
CA LEU A 123 -0.88 -11.60 5.63
C LEU A 123 -1.34 -12.87 6.36
N ILE A 124 -2.64 -13.10 6.42
CA ILE A 124 -3.21 -14.32 7.02
C ILE A 124 -2.79 -15.56 6.23
N ALA A 125 -2.80 -15.49 4.89
CA ALA A 125 -2.33 -16.58 4.05
C ALA A 125 -0.85 -16.90 4.34
N LEU A 126 0.03 -15.88 4.34
CA LEU A 126 1.44 -16.07 4.67
C LEU A 126 1.62 -16.71 6.05
N ALA A 127 0.94 -16.20 7.07
CA ALA A 127 1.01 -16.74 8.42
C ALA A 127 0.58 -18.22 8.47
N ALA A 128 -0.52 -18.58 7.81
CA ALA A 128 -0.98 -19.97 7.71
C ALA A 128 0.03 -20.87 7.00
N GLY A 129 0.66 -20.38 5.93
CA GLY A 129 1.72 -21.09 5.21
C GLY A 129 2.95 -21.34 6.08
N LEU A 130 3.41 -20.31 6.80
CA LEU A 130 4.53 -20.41 7.75
C LEU A 130 4.23 -21.38 8.90
N ILE A 131 3.01 -21.35 9.45
CA ILE A 131 2.58 -22.29 10.51
C ILE A 131 2.61 -23.73 10.00
N ARG A 132 2.17 -23.98 8.76
CA ARG A 132 2.18 -25.32 8.16
C ARG A 132 3.59 -25.82 7.85
N ALA A 133 4.54 -24.93 7.61
CA ALA A 133 5.92 -25.25 7.28
C ALA A 133 6.85 -25.37 8.49
N ALA A 134 6.38 -24.98 9.69
CA ALA A 134 7.10 -25.09 10.96
C ALA A 134 7.00 -26.50 11.56
#